data_AF-A0ABD5N5B7-F1
#
_entry.id   AF-A0ABD5N5B7-F1
#
_cell.length_a   1.000
_cell.length_b   1.000
_cell.length_c   1.000
_cell.angle_alpha   90.00
_cell.angle_beta   90.00
_cell.angle_gamma   90.00
#
_symmetry.space_group_name_H-M   'P 1'
#
loop_
_entity.id
_entity.type
_entity.pdbx_description
1 polymer ?
#
loop_
_entity_poly.entity_id
_entity_poly.type
_entity_poly.pdbx_seq_one_letter_code
_entity_poly.pdbx_strand_id
1 'polypeptide(L)' 'MKLKLSITLDEETVGHIEGLIQAGTFRNRSHAVEYSVKKLMEERQNV' A
#
# COMPACT_ATOMS: atom_id res chain seq x y z
N MET A 1 -17.44 3.18 -2.07
CA MET A 1 -17.28 1.90 -2.81
C MET A 1 -15.81 1.71 -3.15
N LYS A 2 -15.30 0.48 -3.16
CA LYS A 2 -13.91 0.18 -3.57
C LYS A 2 -13.92 -0.61 -4.86
N LEU A 3 -12.97 -0.34 -5.75
CA LEU A 3 -12.76 -1.08 -6.99
C LEU A 3 -11.61 -2.07 -6.80
N LYS A 4 -11.75 -3.28 -7.35
CA LYS A 4 -10.69 -4.30 -7.31
C LYS A 4 -9.68 -4.01 -8.42
N LEU A 5 -8.41 -3.97 -8.06
CA LEU A 5 -7.29 -3.85 -8.99
C LEU A 5 -6.38 -5.07 -8.84
N SER A 6 -5.78 -5.49 -9.95
CA SER A 6 -4.68 -6.46 -9.97
C SER A 6 -3.42 -5.72 -10.37
N ILE A 7 -2.36 -5.84 -9.55
CA ILE A 7 -1.08 -5.18 -9.78
C ILE A 7 0.04 -6.20 -9.63
N THR A 8 1.15 -5.96 -10.33
CA THR A 8 2.39 -6.72 -10.18
C THR A 8 3.38 -5.84 -9.44
N LEU A 9 4.05 -6.41 -8.43
CA LEU A 9 5.08 -5.77 -7.62
C LEU A 9 6.27 -6.72 -7.54
N ASP A 10 7.47 -6.16 -7.36
CA ASP A 10 8.67 -6.97 -7.09
C ASP A 10 8.57 -7.66 -5.71
N GLU A 11 9.33 -8.75 -5.58
CA GLU A 11 9.30 -9.61 -4.39
C GLU A 11 9.72 -8.87 -3.11
N GLU A 12 10.73 -8.00 -3.22
CA GLU A 12 11.23 -7.19 -2.10
C GLU A 12 10.12 -6.28 -1.54
N THR A 13 9.43 -5.55 -2.44
CA THR A 13 8.29 -4.70 -2.09
C THR A 13 7.16 -5.51 -1.44
N VAL A 14 6.84 -6.70 -1.96
CA VAL A 14 5.84 -7.58 -1.35
C VAL A 14 6.28 -8.01 0.06
N GLY A 15 7.55 -8.36 0.24
CA GLY A 15 8.13 -8.71 1.53
C GLY A 15 7.99 -7.60 2.57
N HIS A 16 8.29 -6.36 2.19
CA HIS A 16 8.09 -5.20 3.07
C HIS A 16 6.61 -5.00 3.45
N ILE A 17 5.69 -5.15 2.49
CA ILE A 17 4.24 -5.05 2.76
C ILE A 17 3.80 -6.12 3.77
N GLU A 18 4.24 -7.37 3.59
CA GLU A 18 3.94 -8.46 4.52
C GLU A 18 4.47 -8.19 5.92
N GLY A 19 5.72 -7.71 6.05
CA GLY A 19 6.30 -7.35 7.35
C GLY A 19 5.48 -6.29 8.09
N LEU A 20 4.99 -5.28 7.37
CA LEU A 20 4.14 -4.22 7.94
C LEU A 20 2.73 -4.73 8.34
N ILE A 21 2.19 -5.70 7.60
CA ILE A 21 0.93 -6.37 7.96
C ILE A 21 1.12 -7.20 9.22
N GLN A 22 2.20 -7.98 9.30
CA GLN A 22 2.54 -8.80 10.48
C GLN A 22 2.78 -7.96 11.73
N ALA A 23 3.40 -6.78 11.57
CA ALA A 23 3.58 -5.80 12.64
C ALA A 23 2.27 -5.11 13.08
N GLY A 24 1.13 -5.41 12.44
CA GLY A 24 -0.17 -4.82 12.76
C GLY A 24 -0.37 -3.40 12.22
N THR A 25 0.57 -2.89 11.41
CA THR A 25 0.45 -1.53 10.81
C THR A 25 -0.66 -1.49 9.78
N PHE A 26 -0.82 -2.56 9.00
CA PHE A 26 -1.88 -2.67 7.99
C PHE A 26 -2.71 -3.93 8.16
N ARG A 27 -4.01 -3.82 7.84
CA ARG A 27 -4.99 -4.91 7.93
C ARG A 27 -4.79 -6.00 6.86
N ASN A 28 -4.28 -5.61 5.69
CA ASN A 28 -4.04 -6.48 4.54
C ASN A 28 -3.27 -5.70 3.45
N ARG A 29 -2.88 -6.41 2.37
CA ARG A 29 -2.16 -5.84 1.22
C ARG A 29 -2.89 -4.66 0.58
N SER A 30 -4.20 -4.77 0.38
CA SER A 30 -5.00 -3.70 -0.24
C SER A 30 -4.96 -2.42 0.60
N HIS A 31 -5.04 -2.54 1.93
CA HIS A 31 -4.95 -1.41 2.84
C HIS A 31 -3.57 -0.74 2.79
N ALA A 32 -2.50 -1.53 2.74
CA ALA A 32 -1.14 -1.01 2.62
C ALA A 32 -0.94 -0.22 1.32
N VAL A 33 -1.32 -0.81 0.18
CA VAL A 33 -1.17 -0.18 -1.14
C VAL A 33 -2.04 1.08 -1.25
N GLU A 34 -3.29 1.03 -0.78
CA GLU A 34 -4.20 2.19 -0.80
C GLU A 34 -3.67 3.36 0.04
N TYR A 35 -3.13 3.07 1.24
CA TYR A 35 -2.50 4.09 2.08
C TYR A 35 -1.31 4.73 1.39
N SER A 36 -0.38 3.92 0.87
CA SER A 36 0.84 4.41 0.22
C SER A 36 0.53 5.27 -1.00
N VAL A 37 -0.43 4.85 -1.85
CA VAL A 37 -0.86 5.65 -3.01
C VAL A 37 -1.48 6.97 -2.57
N LYS A 38 -2.36 6.96 -1.55
CA LYS A 38 -2.98 8.17 -1.02
C LYS A 38 -1.93 9.14 -0.47
N LYS A 39 -0.96 8.62 0.29
CA LYS A 39 0.12 9.42 0.88
C LYS A 39 0.98 10.08 -0.18
N LEU A 40 1.36 9.34 -1.22
CA LEU A 40 2.11 9.87 -2.37
C LEU A 40 1.35 10.98 -3.09
N MET A 41 0.02 10.86 -3.25
CA MET A 41 -0.80 11.90 -3.87
C MET A 41 -0.90 13.16 -2.99
N GLU A 42 -1.06 12.99 -1.67
CA GLU A 42 -1.07 14.11 -0.72
C GLU A 42 0.25 14.88 -0.73
N GLU A 43 1.39 14.18 -0.82
CA GLU A 43 2.70 14.83 -0.92
C GLU A 43 2.86 15.62 -2.22
N ARG A 44 2.29 15.15 -3.33
CA ARG A 44 2.35 15.85 -4.62
C ARG A 44 1.37 17.01 -4.76
N GLN A 45 0.26 17.01 -4.02
CA GLN A 45 -0.72 18.10 -4.02
C GLN A 45 -0.32 19.27 -3.12
N ASN A 46 0.62 19.05 -2.18
CA ASN A 46 1.15 20.08 -1.30
C ASN A 46 2.47 20.70 -1.83
N VAL A 47 2.76 20.54 -3.13
CA VAL A 47 3.89 21.15 -3.86
C VAL A 47 3.35 22.09 -4.92
#